data_AF-A0A7R9IS52-F1
#
_entry.id   AF-A0A7R9IS52-F1
#
_cell.length_a   1.000
_cell.length_b   1.000
_cell.length_c   1.000
_cell.angle_alpha   90.00
_cell.angle_beta   90.00
_cell.angle_gamma   90.00
#
_symmetry.space_group_name_H-M   'P 1'
#
loop_
_entity.id
_entity.type
_entity.pdbx_description
1 polymer ?
#
loop_
_entity_poly.entity_id
_entity_poly.type
_entity_poly.pdbx_seq_one_letter_code
_entity_poly.pdbx_strand_id
1 'polypeptide(L)'
;RYSEPAVSALFEVATTLDPRFKLLKYGSEEEKNVLLEPVKAMLVKLVQHETSKSLAGRPEVDMPAKKSRLSGMEFLLGDLCSNKPGMPATERANLELVQYHSEETISLEQCPLQWWSKASLRCPNLSQLARRYNCIPACAMPPTRIPTENQVSFDMKRASLSTTLVDKMLFLHGNHNI
;
A
#
# COMPACT_ATOMS: atom_id res chain seq x y z
N ARG A 1 0.08 12.40 25.30
CA ARG A 1 -0.79 11.39 24.64
C ARG A 1 -0.23 11.26 23.22
N TYR A 2 0.37 10.11 22.88
CA TYR A 2 1.34 9.90 21.78
C TYR A 2 2.67 10.65 21.98
N SER A 3 3.44 10.23 22.99
CA SER A 3 4.79 10.75 23.26
C SER A 3 5.89 9.90 22.62
N GLU A 4 5.50 8.76 22.04
CA GLU A 4 6.41 7.82 21.40
C GLU A 4 6.77 8.31 19.98
N PRO A 5 8.06 8.52 19.68
CA PRO A 5 8.48 9.05 18.36
C PRO A 5 8.10 8.11 17.21
N ALA A 6 8.07 6.80 17.46
CA ALA A 6 7.63 5.82 16.46
C ALA A 6 6.17 6.00 16.05
N VAL A 7 5.30 6.43 16.97
CA VAL A 7 3.88 6.66 16.70
C VAL A 7 3.69 7.96 15.90
N SER A 8 4.46 9.00 16.20
CA SER A 8 4.47 10.23 15.40
C SER A 8 4.90 9.96 13.95
N ALA A 9 6.01 9.23 13.76
CA ALA A 9 6.49 8.85 12.43
C ALA A 9 5.44 8.02 11.65
N LEU A 10 4.71 7.15 12.32
CA LEU A 10 3.60 6.39 11.72
C LEU A 10 2.50 7.33 11.21
N PHE A 11 2.08 8.30 12.03
CA PHE A 11 1.03 9.24 11.65
C PHE A 11 1.45 10.17 10.53
N GLU A 12 2.70 10.63 10.54
CA GLU A 12 3.27 11.44 9.46
C GLU A 12 3.20 10.70 8.12
N VAL A 13 3.65 9.44 8.08
CA VAL A 13 3.59 8.61 6.88
C VAL A 13 2.15 8.36 6.43
N ALA A 14 1.26 7.98 7.35
CA ALA A 14 -0.15 7.74 7.04
C ALA A 14 -0.85 8.99 6.49
N THR A 15 -0.58 10.15 7.08
CA THR A 15 -1.16 11.44 6.66
C THR A 15 -0.68 11.82 5.26
N THR A 16 0.62 11.68 4.99
CA THR A 16 1.19 11.96 3.65
C THR A 16 0.59 11.04 2.58
N LEU A 17 0.30 9.79 2.92
CA LEU A 17 -0.32 8.80 2.03
C LEU A 17 -1.84 8.89 1.96
N ASP A 18 -2.49 9.76 2.74
CA ASP A 18 -3.93 9.98 2.64
C ASP A 18 -4.22 11.07 1.58
N PRO A 19 -4.87 10.73 0.45
CA PRO A 19 -5.18 11.68 -0.63
C PRO A 19 -6.09 12.85 -0.19
N ARG A 20 -6.73 12.76 0.98
CA ARG A 20 -7.49 13.84 1.59
C ARG A 20 -6.60 14.89 2.26
N PHE A 21 -5.45 14.47 2.80
CA PHE A 21 -4.59 15.30 3.67
C PHE A 21 -3.22 15.63 3.06
N LYS A 22 -2.86 15.02 1.92
CA LYS A 22 -1.53 15.16 1.27
C LYS A 22 -1.04 16.59 1.00
N LEU A 23 -1.92 17.59 0.91
CA LEU A 23 -1.51 18.99 0.68
C LEU A 23 -0.91 19.65 1.93
N LEU A 24 -1.17 19.10 3.12
CA LEU A 24 -0.69 19.62 4.40
C LEU A 24 -0.82 21.15 4.45
N LYS A 25 -2.05 21.67 4.27
CA LYS A 25 -2.36 23.09 3.99
C LYS A 25 -1.75 24.11 4.97
N TYR A 26 -1.39 23.67 6.16
CA TYR A 26 -0.90 24.52 7.24
C TYR A 26 0.61 24.39 7.51
N GLY A 27 1.32 23.51 6.78
CA GLY A 27 2.77 23.34 6.91
C GLY A 27 3.55 24.16 5.88
N SER A 28 4.78 24.54 6.21
CA SER A 28 5.72 25.14 5.25
C SER A 28 6.15 24.12 4.19
N GLU A 29 6.70 24.59 3.06
CA GLU A 29 7.22 23.69 2.02
C GLU A 29 8.40 22.86 2.55
N GLU A 30 9.20 23.40 3.46
CA GLU A 30 10.28 22.69 4.15
C GLU A 30 9.72 21.55 5.02
N GLU A 31 8.68 21.82 5.81
CA GLU A 31 8.03 20.78 6.64
C GLU A 31 7.42 19.67 5.78
N LYS A 32 6.78 20.02 4.66
CA LYS A 32 6.27 19.04 3.68
C LYS A 32 7.38 18.17 3.11
N ASN A 33 8.50 18.78 2.73
CA ASN A 33 9.65 18.05 2.20
C ASN A 33 10.24 17.09 3.23
N VAL A 34 10.35 17.52 4.49
CA VAL A 34 10.82 16.67 5.60
C VAL A 34 9.89 15.46 5.80
N LEU A 35 8.58 15.64 5.71
CA LEU A 35 7.59 14.56 5.84
C LEU A 35 7.58 13.60 4.64
N LEU A 36 8.02 14.05 3.46
CA LEU A 36 8.09 13.24 2.25
C LEU A 36 9.32 12.33 2.21
N GLU A 37 10.44 12.73 2.81
CA GLU A 37 11.69 11.95 2.77
C GLU A 37 11.55 10.52 3.33
N PRO A 38 10.88 10.26 4.47
CA PRO A 38 10.61 8.90 4.93
C PRO A 38 9.80 8.07 3.93
N VAL A 39 8.76 8.66 3.35
CA VAL A 39 7.90 8.02 2.35
C VAL A 39 8.69 7.65 1.10
N LYS A 40 9.51 8.58 0.61
CA LYS A 40 10.40 8.40 -0.53
C LYS A 40 11.43 7.30 -0.27
N ALA A 41 12.10 7.30 0.88
CA ALA A 41 13.06 6.26 1.25
C ALA A 41 12.42 4.87 1.29
N MET A 42 11.20 4.75 1.83
CA MET A 42 10.44 3.49 1.82
C MET A 42 10.03 3.07 0.41
N LEU A 43 9.59 4.01 -0.41
CA LEU A 43 9.19 3.76 -1.80
C LEU A 43 10.37 3.26 -2.64
N VAL A 44 11.55 3.86 -2.50
CA VAL A 44 12.78 3.42 -3.18
C VAL A 44 13.11 1.96 -2.85
N LYS A 45 13.06 1.60 -1.56
CA LYS A 45 13.29 0.21 -1.12
C LYS A 45 12.28 -0.75 -1.73
N LEU A 46 11.01 -0.35 -1.81
CA LEU A 46 9.95 -1.15 -2.38
C LEU A 46 10.16 -1.36 -3.89
N VAL A 47 10.48 -0.30 -4.63
CA VAL A 47 10.78 -0.37 -6.08
C VAL A 47 12.00 -1.26 -6.37
N GLN A 48 13.05 -1.17 -5.56
CA GLN A 48 14.23 -2.04 -5.69
C GLN A 48 13.86 -3.51 -5.51
N HIS A 49 13.09 -3.81 -4.47
CA HIS A 49 12.65 -5.18 -4.17
C HIS A 49 11.75 -5.77 -5.27
N GLU A 50 10.80 -4.98 -5.80
CA GLU A 50 9.95 -5.42 -6.91
C GLU A 50 10.74 -5.63 -8.22
N THR A 51 11.77 -4.81 -8.45
CA THR A 51 12.68 -5.00 -9.60
C THR A 51 13.47 -6.31 -9.45
N SER A 52 14.00 -6.60 -8.26
CA SER A 52 14.71 -7.86 -7.99
C SER A 52 13.81 -9.09 -8.10
N LYS A 53 12.56 -9.01 -7.64
CA LYS A 53 11.58 -10.09 -7.79
C LYS A 53 11.22 -10.37 -9.25
N SER A 54 11.06 -9.33 -10.05
CA SER A 54 10.79 -9.46 -11.50
C SER A 54 11.94 -10.20 -12.21
N LEU A 55 13.19 -9.94 -11.80
CA LEU A 55 14.38 -10.62 -12.33
C LEU A 55 14.54 -12.07 -11.81
N ALA A 56 14.03 -12.38 -10.63
CA ALA A 56 14.14 -13.70 -9.98
C ALA A 56 12.94 -14.64 -10.23
N GLY A 57 11.89 -14.16 -10.90
CA GLY A 57 10.56 -14.78 -10.88
C GLY A 57 9.91 -14.98 -12.24
N ARG A 58 10.43 -15.92 -13.04
CA ARG A 58 9.60 -16.71 -13.93
C ARG A 58 10.13 -18.15 -13.90
N PRO A 59 9.39 -19.15 -13.36
CA PRO A 59 9.72 -20.53 -13.64
C PRO A 59 9.63 -20.71 -15.17
N GLU A 60 10.72 -21.17 -15.76
CA GLU A 60 10.82 -21.66 -17.13
C GLU A 60 9.73 -22.73 -17.36
N VAL A 61 8.53 -22.29 -17.74
CA VAL A 61 7.64 -23.13 -18.53
C VAL A 61 8.16 -22.99 -19.94
N ASP A 62 8.92 -24.01 -20.36
CA ASP A 62 9.51 -24.18 -21.68
C ASP A 62 8.38 -24.19 -22.74
N MET A 63 7.93 -23.00 -23.11
CA MET A 63 7.07 -22.79 -24.27
C MET A 63 8.00 -22.52 -25.45
N PRO A 64 7.87 -23.27 -26.57
CA PRO A 64 8.74 -23.07 -27.71
C PRO A 64 8.57 -21.63 -28.19
N ALA A 65 9.68 -20.88 -28.14
CA ALA A 65 9.74 -19.50 -28.61
C ALA A 65 9.34 -19.48 -30.09
N LYS A 66 8.06 -19.20 -30.35
CA LYS A 66 7.61 -18.83 -31.69
C LYS A 66 8.35 -17.54 -32.00
N LYS A 67 9.32 -17.60 -32.92
CA LYS A 67 9.98 -16.42 -33.48
C LYS A 67 8.88 -15.55 -34.08
N SER A 68 8.39 -14.60 -33.29
CA SER A 68 7.45 -13.59 -33.76
C SER A 68 8.14 -12.89 -34.92
N ARG A 69 7.46 -12.79 -36.07
CA ARG A 69 7.94 -11.96 -37.16
C ARG A 69 8.14 -10.55 -36.60
N LEU A 70 9.38 -10.06 -36.65
CA LEU A 70 9.71 -8.69 -36.24
C LEU A 70 8.74 -7.75 -36.96
N SER A 71 8.00 -6.95 -36.19
CA SER A 71 7.07 -5.97 -36.77
C SER A 71 7.87 -4.95 -37.58
N GLY A 72 7.29 -4.39 -38.64
CA GLY A 72 7.95 -3.31 -39.40
C GLY A 72 8.34 -2.12 -38.51
N MET A 73 7.57 -1.85 -37.45
CA MET A 73 7.93 -0.86 -36.43
C MET A 73 9.15 -1.28 -35.60
N GLU A 74 9.27 -2.54 -35.23
CA GLU A 74 10.40 -3.08 -34.47
C GLU A 74 11.67 -3.14 -35.34
N PHE A 75 11.53 -3.39 -36.64
CA PHE A 75 12.65 -3.33 -37.58
C PHE A 75 13.17 -1.89 -37.80
N LEU A 76 12.26 -0.91 -37.85
CA LEU A 76 12.62 0.49 -38.09
C LEU A 76 13.04 1.25 -36.81
N LEU A 77 12.46 0.90 -35.67
CA LEU A 77 12.58 1.65 -34.41
C LEU A 77 13.14 0.79 -33.27
N GLY A 78 13.40 -0.51 -33.48
CA GLY A 78 13.84 -1.43 -32.43
C GLY A 78 15.10 -0.98 -31.73
N ASP A 79 16.05 -0.40 -32.47
CA ASP A 79 17.29 0.13 -31.91
C ASP A 79 17.10 1.44 -31.11
N LEU A 80 16.00 2.17 -31.34
CA LEU A 80 15.64 3.36 -30.55
C LEU A 80 14.92 2.99 -29.25
N CYS A 81 14.24 1.84 -29.24
CA CYS A 81 13.52 1.33 -28.07
C CYS A 81 14.37 0.39 -27.21
N SER A 82 15.42 -0.20 -27.78
CA SER A 82 16.32 -1.12 -27.07
C SER A 82 17.40 -0.32 -26.34
N ASN A 83 17.51 -0.55 -25.03
CA ASN A 83 18.58 -0.06 -24.16
C ASN A 83 18.46 1.37 -23.64
N LYS A 84 17.31 1.72 -23.04
CA LYS A 84 17.42 2.57 -21.85
C LYS A 84 17.82 1.67 -20.67
N PRO A 85 18.91 1.97 -19.93
CA PRO A 85 19.09 1.35 -18.63
C PRO A 85 17.78 1.57 -17.85
N GLY A 86 17.27 0.51 -17.23
CA GLY A 86 16.03 0.61 -16.46
C GLY A 86 16.14 1.80 -15.51
N MET A 87 15.17 2.72 -15.60
CA MET A 87 15.18 3.94 -14.78
C MET A 87 15.49 3.60 -13.32
N PRO A 88 16.42 4.33 -12.68
CA PRO A 88 16.84 4.01 -11.32
C PRO A 88 15.65 4.05 -10.36
N ALA A 89 15.69 3.21 -9.34
CA ALA A 89 14.57 3.08 -8.39
C ALA A 89 14.21 4.41 -7.71
N THR A 90 15.21 5.27 -7.49
CA THR A 90 15.04 6.63 -6.97
C THR A 90 14.22 7.52 -7.89
N GLU A 91 14.51 7.50 -9.19
CA GLU A 91 13.77 8.30 -10.18
C GLU A 91 12.36 7.76 -10.39
N ARG A 92 12.18 6.44 -10.44
CA ARG A 92 10.83 5.82 -10.46
C ARG A 92 9.99 6.21 -9.25
N ALA A 93 10.57 6.15 -8.05
CA ALA A 93 9.91 6.56 -6.83
C ALA A 93 9.52 8.04 -6.85
N ASN A 94 10.42 8.91 -7.32
CA ASN A 94 10.15 10.34 -7.47
C ASN A 94 9.01 10.61 -8.46
N LEU A 95 8.98 9.93 -9.61
CA LEU A 95 7.90 10.09 -10.58
C LEU A 95 6.54 9.68 -10.02
N GLU A 96 6.46 8.58 -9.27
CA GLU A 96 5.21 8.19 -8.61
C GLU A 96 4.76 9.21 -7.55
N LEU A 97 5.70 9.78 -6.79
CA LEU A 97 5.39 10.84 -5.83
C LEU A 97 4.91 12.10 -6.53
N VAL A 98 5.57 12.54 -7.60
CA VAL A 98 5.14 13.69 -8.40
C VAL A 98 3.75 13.45 -8.99
N GLN A 99 3.50 12.26 -9.55
CA GLN A 99 2.19 11.86 -10.06
C GLN A 99 1.12 11.90 -8.96
N TYR A 100 1.43 11.42 -7.76
CA TYR A 100 0.49 11.45 -6.64
C TYR A 100 0.17 12.89 -6.20
N HIS A 101 1.17 13.77 -6.14
CA HIS A 101 0.97 15.17 -5.72
C HIS A 101 0.29 16.02 -6.79
N SER A 102 0.41 15.66 -8.08
CA SER A 102 -0.27 16.38 -9.17
C SER A 102 -1.77 16.09 -9.25
N GLU A 103 -2.23 14.95 -8.72
CA GLU A 103 -3.66 14.66 -8.64
C GLU A 103 -4.37 15.61 -7.66
N GLU A 104 -5.64 15.89 -7.89
CA GLU A 104 -6.45 16.65 -6.95
C GLU A 104 -6.60 15.93 -5.60
N THR A 105 -6.74 16.71 -4.51
CA THR A 105 -7.15 16.16 -3.23
C THR A 105 -8.61 15.76 -3.27
N ILE A 106 -8.93 14.59 -2.72
CA ILE A 106 -10.31 14.13 -2.66
C ILE A 106 -11.05 14.72 -1.47
N SER A 107 -12.39 14.73 -1.55
CA SER A 107 -13.27 15.16 -0.46
C SER A 107 -13.09 14.29 0.79
N LEU A 108 -13.32 14.88 1.97
CA LEU A 108 -13.26 14.19 3.26
C LEU A 108 -14.25 13.01 3.35
N GLU A 109 -15.37 13.12 2.63
CA GLU A 109 -16.44 12.10 2.55
C GLU A 109 -16.07 10.90 1.67
N GLN A 110 -15.01 10.99 0.88
CA GLN A 110 -14.58 9.89 0.01
C GLN A 110 -13.66 8.92 0.74
N CYS A 111 -13.77 7.64 0.42
CA CYS A 111 -12.90 6.61 0.98
C CYS A 111 -11.49 6.63 0.34
N PRO A 112 -10.41 6.86 1.11
CA PRO A 112 -9.04 6.82 0.61
C PRO A 112 -8.66 5.50 -0.05
N LEU A 113 -9.14 4.38 0.49
CA LEU A 113 -8.81 3.05 -0.02
C LEU A 113 -9.44 2.78 -1.41
N GLN A 114 -10.66 3.27 -1.63
CA GLN A 114 -11.28 3.23 -2.95
C GLN A 114 -10.53 4.11 -3.96
N TRP A 115 -10.04 5.28 -3.52
CA TRP A 115 -9.20 6.13 -4.36
C TRP A 115 -7.89 5.43 -4.74
N TRP A 116 -7.19 4.86 -3.75
CA TRP A 116 -5.94 4.12 -3.98
C TRP A 116 -6.12 2.89 -4.87
N SER A 117 -7.28 2.23 -4.83
CA SER A 117 -7.61 1.15 -5.76
C SER A 117 -7.58 1.63 -7.21
N LYS A 118 -8.19 2.78 -7.51
CA LYS A 118 -8.16 3.39 -8.86
C LYS A 118 -6.79 3.95 -9.23
N ALA A 119 -6.11 4.58 -8.27
CA ALA A 119 -4.80 5.18 -8.47
C ALA A 119 -3.66 4.15 -8.60
N SER A 120 -3.89 2.88 -8.21
CA SER A 120 -2.87 1.83 -8.22
C SER A 120 -2.24 1.58 -9.59
N LEU A 121 -2.95 1.84 -10.69
CA LEU A 121 -2.39 1.74 -12.04
C LEU A 121 -1.35 2.84 -12.34
N ARG A 122 -1.54 4.03 -11.77
CA ARG A 122 -0.66 5.20 -11.97
C ARG A 122 0.46 5.26 -10.94
N CYS A 123 0.18 4.81 -9.72
CA CYS A 123 1.09 4.81 -8.58
C CYS A 123 1.17 3.39 -7.97
N PRO A 124 1.73 2.40 -8.70
CA PRO A 124 1.70 0.99 -8.29
C PRO A 124 2.49 0.68 -7.03
N ASN A 125 3.60 1.37 -6.78
CA ASN A 125 4.43 1.14 -5.60
C ASN A 125 3.91 1.97 -4.41
N LEU A 126 3.49 3.21 -4.66
CA LEU A 126 2.96 4.08 -3.61
C LEU A 126 1.61 3.58 -3.07
N SER A 127 0.75 3.03 -3.92
CA SER A 127 -0.52 2.43 -3.49
C SER A 127 -0.34 1.22 -2.57
N GLN A 128 0.73 0.45 -2.73
CA GLN A 128 1.09 -0.63 -1.81
C GLN A 128 1.50 -0.08 -0.44
N LEU A 129 2.26 1.02 -0.42
CA LEU A 129 2.63 1.68 0.81
C LEU A 129 1.40 2.25 1.52
N ALA A 130 0.53 2.95 0.80
CA ALA A 130 -0.71 3.49 1.34
C ALA A 130 -1.61 2.42 1.96
N ARG A 131 -1.69 1.23 1.35
CA ARG A 131 -2.44 0.09 1.91
C ARG A 131 -1.87 -0.38 3.26
N ARG A 132 -0.56 -0.30 3.48
CA ARG A 132 0.05 -0.71 4.76
C ARG A 132 -0.25 0.26 5.89
N TYR A 133 -0.24 1.56 5.60
CA TYR A 133 -0.37 2.59 6.63
C TYR A 133 -1.83 3.03 6.86
N ASN A 134 -2.65 3.12 5.81
CA ASN A 134 -4.04 3.58 5.92
C ASN A 134 -5.04 2.46 6.27
N CYS A 135 -4.62 1.20 6.22
CA CYS A 135 -5.43 0.07 6.68
C CYS A 135 -5.13 -0.33 8.14
N ILE A 136 -4.33 0.46 8.87
CA ILE A 136 -4.10 0.21 10.31
C ILE A 136 -5.41 0.53 11.04
N PRO A 137 -6.04 -0.45 11.71
CA PRO A 137 -7.28 -0.18 12.43
C PRO A 137 -6.99 0.79 13.59
N ALA A 138 -7.76 1.88 13.65
CA ALA A 138 -7.64 2.87 14.73
C ALA A 138 -7.97 2.29 16.11
N CYS A 139 -8.71 1.18 16.15
CA CYS A 139 -9.04 0.44 17.37
C CYS A 139 -8.82 -1.06 17.14
N ALA A 140 -8.06 -1.70 18.03
CA ALA A 140 -7.91 -3.17 18.05
C ALA A 140 -9.16 -3.89 18.61
N MET A 141 -10.11 -3.14 19.16
CA MET A 141 -11.36 -3.69 19.65
C MET A 141 -12.34 -3.92 18.50
N PRO A 142 -13.00 -5.09 18.42
CA PRO A 142 -14.05 -5.33 17.45
C PRO A 142 -15.14 -4.24 17.55
N PRO A 143 -15.68 -3.74 16.42
CA PRO A 143 -16.77 -2.76 16.43
C PRO A 143 -18.09 -3.33 16.99
N THR A 144 -18.12 -4.61 17.35
CA THR A 144 -19.31 -5.25 17.92
C THR A 144 -19.47 -4.83 19.37
N ARG A 145 -20.37 -3.87 19.59
CA ARG A 145 -20.97 -3.57 20.88
C ARG A 145 -21.80 -4.78 21.32
N ILE A 146 -21.18 -5.80 21.91
CA ILE A 146 -21.93 -6.77 22.72
C ILE A 146 -22.65 -5.92 23.78
N PRO A 147 -23.99 -5.95 23.86
CA PRO A 147 -24.71 -5.19 24.86
C PRO A 147 -24.15 -5.52 26.24
N THR A 148 -23.93 -4.51 27.09
CA THR A 148 -23.30 -4.70 28.41
C THR A 148 -24.02 -5.76 29.25
N GLU A 149 -25.35 -5.82 29.13
CA GLU A 149 -26.22 -6.84 29.73
C GLU A 149 -25.86 -8.30 29.36
N ASN A 150 -25.31 -8.51 28.17
CA ASN A 150 -24.97 -9.84 27.65
C ASN A 150 -23.46 -10.12 27.67
N GLN A 151 -22.64 -9.12 28.03
CA GLN A 151 -21.19 -9.20 27.99
C GLN A 151 -20.65 -10.30 28.90
N VAL A 152 -21.12 -10.36 30.16
CA VAL A 152 -20.69 -11.37 31.13
C VAL A 152 -21.00 -12.79 30.67
N SER A 153 -22.21 -13.03 30.15
CA SER A 153 -22.61 -14.34 29.62
C SER A 153 -21.76 -14.75 28.42
N PHE A 154 -21.45 -13.80 27.52
CA PHE A 154 -20.60 -14.04 26.37
C PHE A 154 -19.15 -14.32 26.78
N ASP A 155 -18.61 -13.56 27.72
CA ASP A 155 -17.25 -13.76 28.25
C ASP A 155 -17.13 -15.11 28.97
N MET A 156 -18.15 -15.53 29.74
CA MET A 156 -18.21 -16.87 30.35
C MET A 156 -18.24 -17.97 29.28
N LYS A 157 -19.04 -17.81 28.22
CA LYS A 157 -19.08 -18.76 27.09
C LYS A 157 -17.75 -18.82 26.33
N ARG A 158 -17.03 -17.70 26.21
CA ARG A 158 -15.69 -17.68 25.62
C ARG A 158 -14.67 -18.36 26.53
N ALA A 159 -14.74 -18.12 27.83
CA ALA A 159 -13.82 -18.68 28.82
C ALA A 159 -13.97 -20.21 28.99
N SER A 160 -15.11 -20.79 28.63
CA SER A 160 -15.32 -22.25 28.65
C SER A 160 -14.74 -22.98 27.43
N LEU A 161 -14.25 -22.25 26.42
CA LEU A 161 -13.61 -22.82 25.24
C LEU A 161 -12.10 -22.90 25.42
N SER A 162 -11.47 -23.96 24.90
CA SER A 162 -10.01 -24.02 24.84
C SER A 162 -9.47 -23.00 23.84
N THR A 163 -8.30 -22.44 24.12
CA THR A 163 -7.64 -21.44 23.26
C THR A 163 -7.50 -21.93 21.81
N THR A 164 -7.10 -23.19 21.64
CA THR A 164 -6.98 -23.82 20.31
C THR A 164 -8.30 -23.91 19.55
N LEU A 165 -9.43 -24.10 20.25
CA LEU A 165 -10.75 -24.14 19.63
C LEU A 165 -11.24 -22.73 19.30
N VAL A 166 -11.00 -21.76 20.18
CA VAL A 166 -11.33 -20.34 19.95
C VAL A 166 -10.63 -19.81 18.70
N ASP A 167 -9.34 -20.10 18.53
CA ASP A 167 -8.58 -19.64 17.37
C ASP A 167 -9.17 -20.19 16.06
N LYS A 168 -9.51 -21.48 16.03
CA LYS A 168 -10.16 -22.12 14.87
C LYS A 168 -11.54 -21.55 14.58
N MET A 169 -12.35 -21.33 15.62
CA MET A 169 -13.69 -20.74 15.47
C MET A 169 -13.61 -19.30 14.98
N LEU A 170 -12.69 -18.49 15.52
CA LEU A 170 -12.51 -17.10 15.11
C LEU A 170 -12.03 -17.01 13.66
N PHE A 171 -11.09 -17.88 13.27
CA PHE A 171 -10.65 -18.00 11.88
C PHE A 171 -11.81 -18.35 10.95
N LEU A 172 -12.57 -19.42 11.24
CA LEU A 172 -13.70 -19.83 10.41
C LEU A 172 -14.77 -18.73 10.31
N HIS A 173 -15.10 -18.11 11.44
CA HIS A 173 -16.10 -17.04 11.48
C HIS A 173 -15.65 -15.80 10.68
N GLY A 174 -14.38 -15.39 10.83
CA GLY A 174 -13.84 -14.24 10.11
C GLY A 174 -13.74 -14.43 8.59
N ASN A 175 -13.57 -15.67 8.14
CA ASN A 175 -13.47 -16.02 6.71
C ASN A 175 -14.79 -16.52 6.10
N HIS A 176 -15.90 -16.56 6.86
CA HIS A 176 -17.16 -17.12 6.38
C HIS A 176 -17.79 -16.34 5.21
N ASN A 177 -17.56 -15.03 5.13
CA ASN A 177 -18.16 -14.12 4.14
C ASN A 177 -17.12 -13.44 3.22
N ILE A 178 -15.89 -13.94 3.22
CA ILE A 178 -14.85 -13.53 2.26
C ILE A 178 -15.00 -14.41 1.02
#